data_AF-A0A8S1KMD8-F1
#
_entry.id   AF-A0A8S1KMD8-F1
#
_cell.length_a   1.000
_cell.length_b   1.000
_cell.length_c   1.000
_cell.angle_alpha   90.00
_cell.angle_beta   90.00
_cell.angle_gamma   90.00
#
_symmetry.space_group_name_H-M   'P 1'
#
loop_
_entity.id
_entity.type
_entity.pdbx_description
1 polymer ?
#
loop_
_entity_poly.entity_id
_entity_poly.type
_entity_poly.pdbx_seq_one_letter_code
_entity_poly.pdbx_strand_id
1 'polypeptide(L)'
;MVLLDPIMLRDFKNRGYDVIDIRNNSDYVKLMIQINIIFYLSSNQSNINNIIKSADYQHQVRGKLYSSFFDSNKNPKYITQEGEFFVDLKNNLFQLNGQGIKYSGKSNNVNEKGEYNKGIKIQTRKSQNKIERKSQSIEPKTIKIFEVLNGKLILRNQKKILSTWCKYNQQISLNDLKILRTQGWLTSSIIDSYVLSLNLESQKKYFALNYKERQHIKKIFLVPTSLVTNIGGNYNMTQAIELFQSHFLELQEIKFEFQIMYTKIGFPINSNNVHWYFLLFDLEKNEVEIYDSLSPKPYSQILDLKIISELLMLKSPKISFNKNNYEQKDSYSCGYHVCHFMKFCHEKQFQKDLDYQYDENQMRLILKQVIEDEEN
;
A
#
# COMPACT_ATOMS: atom_id res chain seq x y z
N MET A 1 -3.52 15.27 -32.48
CA MET A 1 -3.40 15.58 -31.04
C MET A 1 -4.76 15.38 -30.41
N VAL A 2 -4.96 14.31 -29.62
CA VAL A 2 -6.25 14.00 -29.00
C VAL A 2 -6.27 14.59 -27.59
N LEU A 3 -7.07 15.64 -27.39
CA LEU A 3 -7.36 16.20 -26.07
C LEU A 3 -8.70 15.62 -25.61
N LEU A 4 -8.80 15.21 -24.36
CA LEU A 4 -10.10 14.92 -23.77
C LEU A 4 -10.97 16.17 -23.81
N ASP A 5 -12.26 16.02 -24.09
CA ASP A 5 -13.22 17.12 -23.88
C ASP A 5 -13.15 17.52 -22.39
N PRO A 6 -13.01 18.82 -22.11
CA PRO A 6 -13.10 19.38 -20.77
C PRO A 6 -14.30 18.88 -19.96
N ILE A 7 -15.41 18.50 -20.60
CA ILE A 7 -16.64 18.02 -19.95
C ILE A 7 -16.41 16.69 -19.21
N MET A 8 -15.84 15.68 -19.86
CA MET A 8 -15.60 14.38 -19.21
C MET A 8 -14.58 14.49 -18.06
N LEU A 9 -13.52 15.29 -18.26
CA LEU A 9 -12.55 15.59 -17.20
C LEU A 9 -13.19 16.29 -16.01
N ARG A 10 -14.15 17.19 -16.27
CA ARG A 10 -14.93 17.85 -15.23
C ARG A 10 -15.83 16.84 -14.50
N ASP A 11 -16.45 15.91 -15.21
CA ASP A 11 -17.32 14.91 -14.60
C ASP A 11 -16.57 13.93 -13.71
N PHE A 12 -15.41 13.43 -14.14
CA PHE A 12 -14.56 12.60 -13.28
C PHE A 12 -14.18 13.32 -11.98
N LYS A 13 -13.77 14.59 -12.08
CA LYS A 13 -13.41 15.42 -10.93
C LYS A 13 -14.61 15.64 -10.00
N ASN A 14 -15.79 15.91 -10.57
CA ASN A 14 -17.03 16.07 -9.81
C ASN A 14 -17.46 14.78 -9.10
N ARG A 15 -17.07 13.61 -9.62
CA ARG A 15 -17.36 12.28 -9.03
C ARG A 15 -16.29 11.81 -8.04
N GLY A 16 -15.29 12.65 -7.77
CA GLY A 16 -14.27 12.37 -6.78
C GLY A 16 -13.05 11.61 -7.30
N TYR A 17 -12.88 11.47 -8.61
CA TYR A 17 -11.65 10.92 -9.19
C TYR A 17 -10.58 12.02 -9.34
N ASP A 18 -9.33 11.64 -9.09
CA ASP A 18 -8.19 12.38 -9.64
C ASP A 18 -7.90 11.84 -11.03
N VAL A 19 -7.64 12.74 -11.98
CA VAL A 19 -7.34 12.36 -13.37
C VAL A 19 -6.02 13.01 -13.80
N ILE A 20 -5.06 12.17 -14.19
CA ILE A 20 -3.68 12.56 -14.44
C ILE A 20 -3.30 12.16 -15.87
N ASP A 21 -2.59 13.04 -16.58
CA ASP A 21 -2.08 12.77 -17.92
C ASP A 21 -0.76 12.00 -17.83
N ILE A 22 -0.70 10.82 -18.45
CA ILE A 22 0.47 9.91 -18.36
C ILE A 22 1.01 9.51 -19.75
N ARG A 23 0.68 10.31 -20.78
CA ARG A 23 1.02 10.02 -22.19
C ARG A 23 2.50 9.80 -22.49
N ASN A 24 3.40 10.33 -21.66
CA ASN A 24 4.82 10.36 -21.98
C ASN A 24 5.54 9.03 -21.73
N ASN A 25 4.92 8.05 -21.05
CA ASN A 25 5.65 6.88 -20.52
C ASN A 25 4.96 5.53 -20.73
N SER A 26 3.82 5.44 -21.45
CA SER A 26 3.05 4.19 -21.48
C SER A 26 2.10 4.03 -22.68
N ASP A 27 1.55 2.82 -22.85
CA ASP A 27 0.43 2.51 -23.76
C ASP A 27 -0.91 3.17 -23.33
N TYR A 28 -0.87 4.01 -22.29
CA TYR A 28 -2.01 4.66 -21.66
C TYR A 28 -1.91 6.18 -21.77
N VAL A 29 -3.06 6.83 -21.88
CA VAL A 29 -3.16 8.30 -21.99
C VAL A 29 -3.52 8.96 -20.67
N LYS A 30 -4.22 8.26 -19.79
CA LYS A 30 -4.76 8.80 -18.55
C LYS A 30 -4.70 7.78 -17.43
N LEU A 31 -4.49 8.31 -16.24
CA LEU A 31 -4.62 7.61 -14.98
C LEU A 31 -5.79 8.22 -14.21
N MET A 32 -6.75 7.38 -13.83
CA MET A 32 -7.87 7.75 -12.97
C MET A 32 -7.69 7.10 -11.61
N ILE A 33 -7.86 7.86 -10.54
CA ILE A 33 -7.61 7.41 -9.18
C ILE A 33 -8.79 7.76 -8.28
N GLN A 34 -9.30 6.78 -7.56
CA GLN A 34 -10.28 6.92 -6.48
C GLN A 34 -9.85 6.01 -5.31
N ILE A 35 -10.53 6.11 -4.15
CA ILE A 35 -10.44 5.07 -3.11
C ILE A 35 -10.57 3.71 -3.77
N ASN A 36 -9.59 2.85 -3.50
CA ASN A 36 -9.56 1.45 -3.92
C ASN A 36 -9.54 1.18 -5.42
N ILE A 37 -9.41 2.21 -6.27
CA ILE A 37 -9.49 2.08 -7.72
C ILE A 37 -8.38 2.91 -8.38
N ILE A 38 -7.59 2.25 -9.21
CA ILE A 38 -6.66 2.89 -10.15
C ILE A 38 -6.99 2.35 -11.55
N PHE A 39 -7.32 3.23 -12.49
CA PHE A 39 -7.69 2.85 -13.85
C PHE A 39 -6.84 3.59 -14.89
N TYR A 40 -6.13 2.83 -15.70
CA TYR A 40 -5.34 3.31 -16.83
C TYR A 40 -6.16 3.21 -18.11
N LEU A 41 -6.37 4.35 -18.78
CA LEU A 41 -7.10 4.41 -20.04
C LEU A 41 -6.14 4.27 -21.22
N SER A 42 -6.37 3.30 -22.11
CA SER A 42 -5.48 3.02 -23.25
C SER A 42 -5.53 4.12 -24.32
N SER A 43 -4.40 4.36 -24.99
CA SER A 43 -4.27 5.32 -26.10
C SER A 43 -4.93 4.86 -27.40
N ASN A 44 -5.03 3.54 -27.62
CA ASN A 44 -5.35 2.93 -28.92
C ASN A 44 -6.85 2.83 -29.24
N GLN A 45 -7.66 3.75 -28.72
CA GLN A 45 -9.10 3.74 -28.96
C GLN A 45 -9.49 4.83 -29.97
N SER A 46 -9.85 4.38 -31.18
CA SER A 46 -10.38 5.23 -32.27
C SER A 46 -11.61 6.05 -31.87
N ASN A 47 -12.32 5.64 -30.82
CA ASN A 47 -13.54 6.25 -30.32
C ASN A 47 -13.42 7.02 -29.00
N ILE A 48 -12.20 7.27 -28.47
CA ILE A 48 -12.04 8.12 -27.28
C ILE A 48 -12.86 9.41 -27.45
N ASN A 49 -12.74 10.10 -28.57
CA ASN A 49 -13.48 11.35 -28.84
C ASN A 49 -15.01 11.22 -28.83
N ASN A 50 -15.57 10.04 -29.12
CA ASN A 50 -17.02 9.82 -29.15
C ASN A 50 -17.55 9.46 -27.75
N ILE A 51 -16.78 8.67 -26.99
CA ILE A 51 -17.03 8.37 -25.58
C ILE A 51 -17.08 9.66 -24.75
N ILE A 52 -16.22 10.61 -25.10
CA ILE A 52 -16.07 11.89 -24.40
C ILE A 52 -17.19 12.90 -24.72
N LYS A 53 -17.89 12.76 -25.85
CA LYS A 53 -18.96 13.70 -26.27
C LYS A 53 -20.37 13.29 -25.84
N SER A 54 -20.59 12.05 -25.41
CA SER A 54 -21.91 11.59 -24.96
C SER A 54 -22.17 12.04 -23.52
N ALA A 55 -23.36 12.57 -23.24
CA ALA A 55 -23.84 12.83 -21.87
C ALA A 55 -24.11 11.53 -21.07
N ASP A 56 -23.97 10.37 -21.71
CA ASP A 56 -24.12 9.06 -21.08
C ASP A 56 -22.92 8.74 -20.19
N TYR A 57 -23.18 8.43 -18.92
CA TYR A 57 -22.16 8.05 -17.93
C TYR A 57 -21.58 6.65 -18.12
N GLN A 58 -21.96 5.96 -19.20
CA GLN A 58 -21.67 4.56 -19.46
C GLN A 58 -20.86 4.43 -20.74
N HIS A 59 -19.71 3.78 -20.62
CA HIS A 59 -18.70 3.77 -21.68
C HIS A 59 -18.06 2.39 -21.82
N GLN A 60 -17.76 2.00 -23.05
CA GLN A 60 -16.91 0.83 -23.30
C GLN A 60 -15.49 1.31 -23.64
N VAL A 61 -14.57 1.08 -22.71
CA VAL A 61 -13.18 1.56 -22.78
C VAL A 61 -12.20 0.42 -22.64
N ARG A 62 -11.06 0.52 -23.31
CA ARG A 62 -9.94 -0.40 -23.12
C ARG A 62 -8.99 0.21 -22.11
N GLY A 63 -8.57 -0.58 -21.15
CA GLY A 63 -7.71 -0.08 -20.11
C GLY A 63 -7.21 -1.17 -19.19
N LYS A 64 -6.75 -0.72 -18.03
CA LYS A 64 -6.22 -1.57 -16.99
C LYS A 64 -6.68 -1.07 -15.63
N LEU A 65 -7.30 -1.96 -14.87
CA LEU A 65 -7.88 -1.69 -13.57
C LEU A 65 -7.08 -2.37 -12.48
N TYR A 66 -6.73 -1.63 -11.46
CA TYR A 66 -6.28 -2.14 -10.18
C TYR A 66 -7.35 -1.80 -9.17
N SER A 67 -7.81 -2.82 -8.46
CA SER A 67 -8.75 -2.66 -7.38
C SER A 67 -8.18 -3.27 -6.11
N SER A 68 -8.31 -2.53 -5.01
CA SER A 68 -7.98 -3.03 -3.68
C SER A 68 -9.25 -3.15 -2.85
N PHE A 69 -9.32 -4.17 -2.01
CA PHE A 69 -10.39 -4.32 -1.04
C PHE A 69 -9.83 -5.05 0.16
N PHE A 70 -10.54 -4.95 1.28
CA PHE A 70 -10.13 -5.59 2.51
C PHE A 70 -11.01 -6.82 2.73
N ASP A 71 -10.40 -7.93 3.15
CA ASP A 71 -11.20 -9.07 3.61
C ASP A 71 -11.76 -8.85 5.02
N SER A 72 -12.49 -9.84 5.53
CA SER A 72 -13.11 -9.77 6.86
C SER A 72 -12.11 -9.49 7.98
N ASN A 73 -10.83 -9.80 7.78
CA ASN A 73 -9.77 -9.58 8.75
C ASN A 73 -8.92 -8.36 8.37
N LYS A 74 -9.47 -7.44 7.57
CA LYS A 74 -8.81 -6.22 7.09
C LYS A 74 -7.49 -6.47 6.36
N ASN A 75 -7.31 -7.65 5.74
CA ASN A 75 -6.16 -7.88 4.88
C ASN A 75 -6.42 -7.26 3.51
N PRO A 76 -5.47 -6.48 2.97
CA PRO A 76 -5.60 -5.97 1.62
C PRO A 76 -5.53 -7.13 0.61
N LYS A 77 -6.56 -7.21 -0.23
CA LYS A 77 -6.66 -8.05 -1.41
C LYS A 77 -6.63 -7.15 -2.63
N TYR A 78 -6.00 -7.67 -3.68
CA TYR A 78 -5.78 -6.92 -4.91
C TYR A 78 -6.31 -7.75 -6.08
N ILE A 79 -6.98 -7.06 -7.00
CA ILE A 79 -7.39 -7.60 -8.28
C ILE A 79 -6.87 -6.64 -9.35
N THR A 80 -6.05 -7.19 -10.24
CA THR A 80 -5.65 -6.49 -11.46
C THR A 80 -6.41 -7.08 -12.65
N GLN A 81 -6.87 -6.23 -13.55
CA GLN A 81 -7.58 -6.61 -14.75
C GLN A 81 -7.11 -5.76 -15.92
N GLU A 82 -6.96 -6.36 -17.10
CA GLU A 82 -6.59 -5.66 -18.33
C GLU A 82 -7.49 -6.10 -19.47
N GLY A 83 -7.95 -5.17 -20.31
CA GLY A 83 -8.79 -5.49 -21.46
C GLY A 83 -9.88 -4.46 -21.70
N GLU A 84 -11.01 -4.93 -22.20
CA GLU A 84 -12.20 -4.11 -22.46
C GLU A 84 -13.07 -4.04 -21.21
N PHE A 85 -13.44 -2.83 -20.82
CA PHE A 85 -14.25 -2.52 -19.65
C PHE A 85 -15.52 -1.79 -20.05
N PHE A 86 -16.62 -2.21 -19.45
CA PHE A 86 -17.78 -1.36 -19.25
C PHE A 86 -17.52 -0.49 -18.01
N VAL A 87 -17.57 0.82 -18.19
CA VAL A 87 -17.34 1.81 -17.15
C VAL A 87 -18.60 2.63 -16.97
N ASP A 88 -19.20 2.56 -15.79
CA ASP A 88 -20.33 3.39 -15.36
C ASP A 88 -19.87 4.33 -14.25
N LEU A 89 -19.67 5.60 -14.63
CA LEU A 89 -19.13 6.64 -13.75
C LEU A 89 -20.16 7.17 -12.75
N LYS A 90 -21.45 6.97 -13.02
CA LYS A 90 -22.49 7.34 -12.08
C LYS A 90 -22.46 6.41 -10.87
N ASN A 91 -22.18 5.14 -11.11
CA ASN A 91 -22.18 4.08 -10.10
C ASN A 91 -20.77 3.65 -9.64
N ASN A 92 -19.70 4.34 -10.10
CA ASN A 92 -18.29 3.98 -9.84
C ASN A 92 -17.97 2.52 -10.16
N LEU A 93 -18.50 2.03 -11.28
CA LEU A 93 -18.43 0.63 -11.66
C LEU A 93 -17.49 0.45 -12.85
N PHE A 94 -16.48 -0.40 -12.68
CA PHE A 94 -15.56 -0.83 -13.73
C PHE A 94 -15.68 -2.35 -13.86
N GLN A 95 -16.26 -2.82 -14.96
CA GLN A 95 -16.49 -4.25 -15.20
C GLN A 95 -15.81 -4.68 -16.48
N LEU A 96 -14.93 -5.67 -16.38
CA LEU A 96 -14.34 -6.29 -17.56
C LEU A 96 -15.46 -6.88 -18.44
N ASN A 97 -15.61 -6.38 -19.66
CA ASN A 97 -16.71 -6.67 -20.57
C ASN A 97 -16.19 -6.71 -22.01
N GLY A 98 -15.87 -7.92 -22.47
CA GLY A 98 -15.16 -8.20 -23.71
C GLY A 98 -13.90 -9.04 -23.48
N GLN A 99 -12.90 -8.90 -24.34
CA GLN A 99 -11.64 -9.64 -24.20
C GLN A 99 -10.77 -9.04 -23.09
N GLY A 100 -10.23 -9.90 -22.23
CA GLY A 100 -9.35 -9.44 -21.16
C GLY A 100 -8.61 -10.53 -20.40
N ILE A 101 -7.86 -10.08 -19.40
CA ILE A 101 -7.05 -10.87 -18.49
C ILE A 101 -7.38 -10.41 -17.06
N LYS A 102 -7.68 -11.35 -16.18
CA LYS A 102 -7.79 -11.10 -14.73
C LYS A 102 -6.61 -11.76 -14.05
N TYR A 103 -5.86 -11.00 -13.27
CA TYR A 103 -4.75 -11.49 -12.47
C TYR A 103 -5.26 -11.76 -11.06
N SER A 104 -5.06 -12.98 -10.58
CA SER A 104 -5.55 -13.43 -9.28
C SER A 104 -4.40 -13.49 -8.28
N GLY A 105 -4.42 -12.60 -7.30
CA GLY A 105 -3.41 -12.51 -6.25
C GLY A 105 -2.20 -11.65 -6.62
N LYS A 106 -1.13 -11.80 -5.86
CA LYS A 106 0.10 -11.00 -5.93
C LYS A 106 1.12 -11.54 -6.96
N SER A 107 0.67 -12.01 -8.13
CA SER A 107 1.59 -12.52 -9.15
C SER A 107 1.01 -12.46 -10.55
N ASN A 108 1.80 -11.92 -11.49
CA ASN A 108 1.49 -11.92 -12.92
C ASN A 108 1.41 -13.34 -13.50
N ASN A 109 1.92 -14.34 -12.77
CA ASN A 109 1.95 -15.75 -13.18
C ASN A 109 0.61 -16.47 -12.94
N VAL A 110 -0.29 -15.87 -12.14
CA VAL A 110 -1.63 -16.43 -11.88
C VAL A 110 -2.65 -15.53 -12.57
N ASN A 111 -2.95 -15.85 -13.83
CA ASN A 111 -3.87 -15.07 -14.62
C ASN A 111 -4.89 -15.93 -15.38
N GLU A 112 -6.06 -15.34 -15.59
CA GLU A 112 -7.18 -15.91 -16.31
C GLU A 112 -7.45 -15.05 -17.55
N LYS A 113 -6.95 -15.49 -18.71
CA LYS A 113 -7.27 -14.87 -20.00
C LYS A 113 -8.58 -15.43 -20.56
N GLY A 114 -9.40 -14.57 -21.18
CA GLY A 114 -10.61 -14.98 -21.88
C GLY A 114 -11.57 -13.84 -22.19
N GLU A 115 -12.77 -14.21 -22.59
CA GLU A 115 -13.89 -13.29 -22.80
C GLU A 115 -14.71 -13.16 -21.52
N TYR A 116 -15.12 -11.94 -21.20
CA TYR A 116 -15.86 -11.60 -20.00
C TYR A 116 -17.17 -10.90 -20.36
N ASN A 117 -18.24 -11.23 -19.66
CA ASN A 117 -19.50 -10.49 -19.70
C ASN A 117 -19.77 -9.94 -18.29
N LYS A 118 -19.73 -8.62 -18.13
CA LYS A 118 -19.92 -7.94 -16.83
C LYS A 118 -19.08 -8.53 -15.69
N GLY A 119 -17.80 -8.78 -15.96
CA GLY A 119 -16.83 -9.30 -15.00
C GLY A 119 -16.85 -10.83 -14.82
N ILE A 120 -17.80 -11.53 -15.44
CA ILE A 120 -17.90 -13.00 -15.39
C ILE A 120 -17.25 -13.59 -16.63
N LYS A 121 -16.28 -14.49 -16.45
CA LYS A 121 -15.61 -15.18 -17.56
C LYS A 121 -16.62 -16.09 -18.27
N ILE A 122 -16.81 -15.89 -19.57
CA ILE A 122 -17.66 -16.73 -20.39
C ILE A 122 -16.96 -18.09 -20.56
N GLN A 123 -17.54 -19.14 -19.98
CA GLN A 123 -17.02 -20.49 -20.14
C GLN A 123 -17.24 -20.96 -21.59
N THR A 124 -16.18 -20.98 -22.39
CA THR A 124 -16.20 -21.67 -23.67
C THR A 124 -16.14 -23.18 -23.40
N ARG A 125 -17.16 -23.91 -23.88
CA ARG A 125 -17.36 -25.37 -23.73
C ARG A 125 -16.13 -26.24 -24.05
N LYS A 126 -15.11 -25.71 -24.74
CA LYS A 126 -13.87 -26.43 -25.10
C LYS A 126 -12.78 -26.45 -24.02
N SER A 127 -12.95 -25.74 -22.90
CA SER A 127 -11.91 -25.60 -21.86
C SER A 127 -12.04 -26.55 -20.66
N GLN A 128 -12.99 -27.49 -20.66
CA GLN A 128 -13.13 -28.46 -19.57
C GLN A 128 -12.03 -29.53 -19.51
N ASN A 129 -11.13 -29.63 -20.51
CA ASN A 129 -10.21 -30.78 -20.62
C ASN A 129 -8.72 -30.47 -20.65
N LYS A 130 -8.26 -29.25 -20.36
CA LYS A 130 -6.81 -29.05 -20.24
C LYS A 130 -6.47 -27.80 -19.44
N ILE A 131 -5.56 -28.02 -18.48
CA ILE A 131 -4.83 -27.04 -17.69
C ILE A 131 -5.44 -26.78 -16.30
N GLU A 132 -5.53 -27.84 -15.48
CA GLU A 132 -4.98 -27.75 -14.13
C GLU A 132 -3.45 -27.74 -14.26
N ARG A 133 -2.87 -26.65 -14.77
CA ARG A 133 -1.48 -26.37 -14.41
C ARG A 133 -1.54 -26.00 -12.95
N LYS A 134 -1.19 -26.98 -12.10
CA LYS A 134 -0.71 -26.73 -10.75
C LYS A 134 0.11 -25.46 -10.84
N SER A 135 -0.41 -24.37 -10.27
CA SER A 135 0.44 -23.31 -9.79
C SER A 135 1.58 -24.02 -9.08
N GLN A 136 2.84 -23.65 -9.38
CA GLN A 136 3.94 -24.07 -8.52
C GLN A 136 3.62 -23.49 -7.14
N SER A 137 2.86 -24.24 -6.36
CA SER A 137 2.66 -23.99 -4.95
C SER A 137 4.05 -24.17 -4.38
N ILE A 138 4.55 -23.12 -3.75
CA ILE A 138 5.59 -23.27 -2.73
C ILE A 138 5.21 -24.52 -1.94
N GLU A 139 6.10 -25.51 -1.91
CA GLU A 139 5.79 -26.79 -1.28
C GLU A 139 5.24 -26.52 0.13
N PRO A 140 4.07 -27.09 0.47
CA PRO A 140 3.48 -26.86 1.77
C PRO A 140 4.46 -27.34 2.86
N LYS A 141 5.08 -26.41 3.58
CA LYS A 141 5.90 -26.75 4.74
C LYS A 141 4.98 -27.25 5.84
N THR A 142 5.33 -28.40 6.41
CA THR A 142 4.63 -28.98 7.55
C THR A 142 4.86 -28.07 8.76
N ILE A 143 3.80 -27.45 9.28
CA ILE A 143 3.86 -26.69 10.53
C ILE A 143 3.32 -27.54 11.67
N LYS A 144 3.98 -27.41 12.82
CA LYS A 144 3.61 -28.03 14.09
C LYS A 144 2.71 -27.07 14.86
N ILE A 145 1.43 -27.42 14.99
CA ILE A 145 0.47 -26.64 15.78
C ILE A 145 0.24 -27.38 17.09
N PHE A 146 0.29 -26.66 18.20
CA PHE A 146 -0.09 -27.16 19.51
C PHE A 146 -1.53 -26.74 19.80
N GLU A 147 -2.46 -27.70 19.81
CA GLU A 147 -3.86 -27.48 20.19
C GLU A 147 -4.07 -28.00 21.61
N VAL A 148 -4.73 -27.21 22.46
CA VAL A 148 -5.14 -27.68 23.79
C VAL A 148 -6.58 -28.18 23.68
N LEU A 149 -6.75 -29.51 23.74
CA LEU A 149 -8.06 -30.16 23.77
C LEU A 149 -8.23 -30.82 25.14
N ASN A 150 -9.29 -30.42 25.87
CA ASN A 150 -9.58 -30.90 27.22
C ASN A 150 -8.40 -30.78 28.20
N GLY A 151 -7.66 -29.66 28.13
CA GLY A 151 -6.53 -29.39 29.01
C GLY A 151 -5.24 -30.16 28.69
N LYS A 152 -5.20 -30.96 27.62
CA LYS A 152 -3.98 -31.62 27.14
C LYS A 152 -3.46 -30.99 25.85
N LEU A 153 -2.15 -30.75 25.82
CA LEU A 153 -1.42 -30.23 24.67
C LEU A 153 -1.27 -31.33 23.60
N ILE A 154 -1.87 -31.14 22.43
CA ILE A 154 -1.81 -32.07 21.30
C ILE A 154 -1.02 -31.43 20.17
N LEU A 155 0.03 -32.10 19.72
CA LEU A 155 0.82 -31.69 18.56
C LEU A 155 0.19 -32.22 17.27
N ARG A 156 -0.25 -31.34 16.38
CA ARG A 156 -0.71 -31.70 15.03
C ARG A 156 0.21 -31.14 13.96
N ASN A 157 0.65 -32.03 13.07
CA ASN A 157 1.37 -31.66 11.86
C ASN A 157 0.34 -31.30 10.79
N GLN A 158 0.23 -30.02 10.45
CA GLN A 158 -0.59 -29.59 9.31
C GLN A 158 0.30 -29.21 8.13
N LYS A 159 0.03 -29.82 6.96
CA LYS A 159 0.58 -29.35 5.69
C LYS A 159 -0.20 -28.11 5.28
N LYS A 160 0.38 -26.93 5.47
CA LYS A 160 -0.21 -25.67 5.01
C LYS A 160 0.64 -25.14 3.87
N ILE A 161 0.01 -24.76 2.76
CA ILE A 161 0.68 -24.00 1.72
C ILE A 161 1.04 -22.66 2.37
N LEU A 162 2.30 -22.52 2.77
CA LEU A 162 2.83 -21.21 3.09
C LEU A 162 3.07 -20.55 1.75
N SER A 163 2.10 -19.74 1.32
CA SER A 163 2.51 -18.58 0.53
C SER A 163 3.60 -17.88 1.36
N THR A 164 4.68 -17.45 0.72
CA THR A 164 5.64 -16.47 1.27
C THR A 164 4.93 -15.13 1.43
N TRP A 165 3.87 -15.15 2.23
CA TRP A 165 2.99 -14.04 2.47
C TRP A 165 3.27 -13.58 3.88
N CYS A 166 3.77 -12.35 3.97
CA CYS A 166 3.68 -11.58 5.19
C CYS A 166 2.19 -11.31 5.43
N LYS A 167 1.60 -12.07 6.36
CA LYS A 167 0.26 -11.81 6.86
C LYS A 167 0.30 -10.50 7.63
N TYR A 168 -0.23 -9.45 7.02
CA TYR A 168 -0.55 -8.24 7.77
C TYR A 168 -1.59 -8.62 8.84
N ASN A 169 -1.38 -8.23 10.09
CA ASN A 169 -2.30 -8.39 11.21
C ASN A 169 -2.56 -9.80 11.80
N GLN A 170 -2.09 -10.92 11.23
CA GLN A 170 -2.21 -12.24 11.92
C GLN A 170 -1.10 -12.52 12.95
N GLN A 171 -0.31 -11.51 13.30
CA GLN A 171 0.79 -11.64 14.25
C GLN A 171 0.56 -10.88 15.56
N ILE A 172 -0.56 -10.17 15.70
CA ILE A 172 -0.91 -9.59 16.99
C ILE A 172 -1.19 -10.74 17.96
N SER A 173 -0.35 -10.81 18.98
CA SER A 173 -0.41 -11.79 20.04
C SER A 173 -0.96 -11.17 21.32
N LEU A 174 -1.38 -12.00 22.26
CA LEU A 174 -1.69 -11.54 23.62
C LEU A 174 -0.50 -10.78 24.26
N ASN A 175 0.72 -11.07 23.83
CA ASN A 175 1.91 -10.35 24.30
C ASN A 175 1.95 -8.91 23.76
N ASP A 176 1.51 -8.66 22.53
CA ASP A 176 1.42 -7.30 21.97
C ASP A 176 0.42 -6.44 22.75
N LEU A 177 -0.75 -7.02 23.10
CA LEU A 177 -1.72 -6.37 23.99
C LEU A 177 -1.13 -6.09 25.38
N LYS A 178 -0.30 -7.00 25.91
CA LYS A 178 0.38 -6.80 27.19
C LYS A 178 1.42 -5.68 27.11
N ILE A 179 2.17 -5.58 26.02
CA ILE A 179 3.15 -4.50 25.77
C ILE A 179 2.46 -3.14 25.84
N LEU A 180 1.26 -2.98 25.28
CA LEU A 180 0.54 -1.70 25.31
C LEU A 180 0.04 -1.33 26.72
N ARG A 181 -0.17 -2.31 27.60
CA ARG A 181 -0.57 -2.11 29.00
C ARG A 181 0.61 -1.90 29.96
N THR A 182 1.84 -2.11 29.51
CA THR A 182 3.05 -2.13 30.36
C THR A 182 4.19 -1.33 29.72
N GLN A 183 5.29 -1.12 30.43
CA GLN A 183 6.48 -0.47 29.87
C GLN A 183 7.29 -1.45 29.01
N GLY A 184 6.75 -1.80 27.84
CA GLY A 184 7.35 -2.75 26.90
C GLY A 184 7.74 -2.09 25.56
N TRP A 185 8.72 -2.70 24.90
CA TRP A 185 9.16 -2.32 23.55
C TRP A 185 8.09 -2.68 22.54
N LEU A 186 7.76 -1.76 21.63
CA LEU A 186 6.84 -2.08 20.54
C LEU A 186 7.46 -3.12 19.59
N THR A 187 6.63 -4.07 19.16
CA THR A 187 6.97 -5.04 18.13
C THR A 187 6.68 -4.47 16.74
N SER A 188 7.30 -5.06 15.71
CA SER A 188 6.96 -4.77 14.31
C SER A 188 5.47 -4.94 14.04
N SER A 189 4.81 -5.91 14.67
CA SER A 189 3.39 -6.19 14.45
C SER A 189 2.52 -5.02 14.89
N ILE A 190 2.78 -4.42 16.06
CA ILE A 190 2.04 -3.24 16.54
C ILE A 190 2.26 -2.04 15.59
N ILE A 191 3.51 -1.80 15.20
CA ILE A 191 3.85 -0.67 14.33
C ILE A 191 3.23 -0.86 12.93
N ASP A 192 3.26 -2.06 12.38
CA ASP A 192 2.71 -2.37 11.05
C ASP A 192 1.19 -2.24 11.02
N SER A 193 0.48 -2.68 12.06
CA SER A 193 -0.98 -2.45 12.20
C SER A 193 -1.29 -0.95 12.24
N TYR A 194 -0.47 -0.17 12.95
CA TYR A 194 -0.65 1.28 13.00
C TYR A 194 -0.38 1.97 11.66
N VAL A 195 0.67 1.56 10.94
CA VAL A 195 0.96 2.01 9.58
C VAL A 195 -0.22 1.77 8.65
N LEU A 196 -0.82 0.58 8.71
CA LEU A 196 -1.99 0.25 7.89
C LEU A 196 -3.19 1.13 8.24
N SER A 197 -3.47 1.31 9.53
CA SER A 197 -4.55 2.19 9.99
C SER A 197 -4.37 3.62 9.49
N LEU A 198 -3.16 4.18 9.59
CA LEU A 198 -2.87 5.54 9.11
C LEU A 198 -2.99 5.67 7.58
N ASN A 199 -2.57 4.67 6.81
CA ASN A 199 -2.74 4.68 5.35
C ASN A 199 -4.23 4.63 4.97
N LEU A 200 -5.02 3.79 5.65
CA LEU A 200 -6.47 3.69 5.46
C LEU A 200 -7.19 5.00 5.79
N GLU A 201 -6.87 5.58 6.94
CA GLU A 201 -7.40 6.87 7.36
C GLU A 201 -7.02 7.96 6.36
N SER A 202 -5.75 7.97 5.90
CA SER A 202 -5.23 8.96 4.95
C SER A 202 -6.01 8.93 3.64
N GLN A 203 -6.26 7.74 3.10
CA GLN A 203 -7.06 7.58 1.88
C GLN A 203 -8.51 8.06 2.09
N LYS A 204 -9.17 7.63 3.17
CA LYS A 204 -10.54 8.04 3.47
C LYS A 204 -10.65 9.56 3.59
N LYS A 205 -9.74 10.18 4.36
CA LYS A 205 -9.70 11.62 4.59
C LYS A 205 -9.39 12.40 3.31
N TYR A 206 -8.41 11.97 2.53
CA TYR A 206 -8.06 12.59 1.26
C TYR A 206 -9.24 12.60 0.28
N PHE A 207 -9.90 11.46 0.07
CA PHE A 207 -11.00 11.39 -0.90
C PHE A 207 -12.33 11.93 -0.38
N ALA A 208 -12.46 12.22 0.92
CA ALA A 208 -13.57 12.99 1.47
C ALA A 208 -13.50 14.50 1.12
N LEU A 209 -12.31 15.00 0.78
CA LEU A 209 -12.12 16.37 0.32
C LEU A 209 -12.58 16.54 -1.13
N ASN A 210 -12.94 17.78 -1.48
CA ASN A 210 -13.26 18.10 -2.87
C ASN A 210 -11.99 18.13 -3.74
N TYR A 211 -12.15 17.98 -5.06
CA TYR A 211 -11.01 17.89 -5.97
C TYR A 211 -10.02 19.07 -5.84
N LYS A 212 -10.50 20.31 -5.65
CA LYS A 212 -9.63 21.49 -5.54
C LYS A 212 -8.76 21.43 -4.30
N GLU A 213 -9.32 21.04 -3.15
CA GLU A 213 -8.58 20.87 -1.89
C GLU A 213 -7.51 19.79 -2.02
N ARG A 214 -7.86 18.66 -2.67
CA ARG A 214 -6.95 17.53 -2.86
C ARG A 214 -5.68 17.89 -3.63
N GLN A 215 -5.76 18.82 -4.61
CA GLN A 215 -4.59 19.27 -5.38
C GLN A 215 -3.50 19.93 -4.51
N HIS A 216 -3.83 20.34 -3.28
CA HIS A 216 -2.88 20.96 -2.36
C HIS A 216 -2.34 20.00 -1.29
N ILE A 217 -2.83 18.75 -1.26
CA ILE A 217 -2.41 17.76 -0.27
C ILE A 217 -1.17 17.01 -0.75
N LYS A 218 -0.10 17.11 0.05
CA LYS A 218 1.14 16.37 -0.15
C LYS A 218 1.02 14.98 0.49
N LYS A 219 0.42 14.04 -0.24
CA LYS A 219 0.14 12.70 0.26
C LYS A 219 1.39 11.97 0.72
N ILE A 220 1.26 11.29 1.85
CA ILE A 220 2.28 10.42 2.43
C ILE A 220 1.78 8.98 2.37
N PHE A 221 2.65 8.07 1.94
CA PHE A 221 2.47 6.63 2.14
C PHE A 221 3.42 6.14 3.22
N LEU A 222 2.92 5.36 4.16
CA LEU A 222 3.74 4.73 5.19
C LEU A 222 3.97 3.27 4.85
N VAL A 223 5.23 2.84 4.89
CA VAL A 223 5.62 1.47 4.55
C VAL A 223 5.71 0.63 5.82
N PRO A 224 5.10 -0.56 5.87
CA PRO A 224 5.28 -1.49 6.98
C PRO A 224 6.76 -1.85 7.19
N THR A 225 7.17 -2.00 8.45
CA THR A 225 8.52 -2.35 8.90
C THR A 225 9.01 -3.66 8.26
N SER A 226 8.08 -4.61 8.05
CA SER A 226 8.33 -5.89 7.40
C SER A 226 9.15 -5.78 6.11
N LEU A 227 8.96 -4.74 5.29
CA LEU A 227 9.74 -4.58 4.07
C LEU A 227 11.22 -4.34 4.37
N VAL A 228 11.53 -3.40 5.26
CA VAL A 228 12.91 -3.01 5.54
C VAL A 228 13.63 -4.04 6.39
N THR A 229 12.95 -4.65 7.36
CA THR A 229 13.51 -5.73 8.19
C THR A 229 13.94 -6.94 7.36
N ASN A 230 13.21 -7.26 6.28
CA ASN A 230 13.57 -8.39 5.40
C ASN A 230 14.70 -8.07 4.42
N ILE A 231 15.05 -6.79 4.22
CA ILE A 231 16.17 -6.41 3.34
C ILE A 231 17.53 -6.61 4.03
N GLY A 232 17.63 -6.34 5.33
CA GLY A 232 18.61 -6.91 6.27
C GLY A 232 20.13 -6.78 5.97
N GLY A 233 20.94 -7.29 6.91
CA GLY A 233 22.41 -7.15 6.90
C GLY A 233 23.17 -7.93 5.82
N ASN A 234 22.54 -8.93 5.19
CA ASN A 234 23.09 -9.66 4.03
C ASN A 234 22.55 -9.07 2.73
N TYR A 235 22.73 -7.76 2.59
CA TYR A 235 22.16 -6.93 1.53
C TYR A 235 22.44 -7.50 0.13
N ASN A 236 21.37 -7.93 -0.54
CA ASN A 236 21.37 -8.25 -1.97
C ASN A 236 20.33 -7.35 -2.66
N MET A 237 20.80 -6.43 -3.50
CA MET A 237 19.93 -5.44 -4.11
C MET A 237 18.88 -6.04 -5.04
N THR A 238 19.20 -7.12 -5.74
CA THR A 238 18.21 -7.84 -6.57
C THR A 238 17.07 -8.37 -5.73
N GLN A 239 17.37 -9.01 -4.59
CA GLN A 239 16.34 -9.52 -3.67
C GLN A 239 15.55 -8.37 -3.01
N ALA A 240 16.22 -7.28 -2.66
CA ALA A 240 15.56 -6.10 -2.11
C ALA A 240 14.59 -5.47 -3.12
N ILE A 241 14.99 -5.38 -4.39
CA ILE A 241 14.12 -4.92 -5.49
C ILE A 241 12.94 -5.87 -5.65
N GLU A 242 13.16 -7.19 -5.69
CA GLU A 242 12.07 -8.17 -5.80
C GLU A 242 11.08 -8.09 -4.63
N LEU A 243 11.59 -8.00 -3.39
CA LEU A 243 10.77 -7.84 -2.19
C LEU A 243 10.01 -6.52 -2.20
N PHE A 244 10.67 -5.41 -2.52
CA PHE A 244 10.07 -4.10 -2.64
C PHE A 244 8.97 -4.10 -3.69
N GLN A 245 9.26 -4.58 -4.89
CA GLN A 245 8.26 -4.71 -5.96
C GLN A 245 7.10 -5.64 -5.56
N SER A 246 7.35 -6.75 -4.85
CA SER A 246 6.30 -7.65 -4.37
C SER A 246 5.41 -7.03 -3.29
N HIS A 247 5.99 -6.21 -2.42
CA HIS A 247 5.24 -5.48 -1.40
C HIS A 247 4.32 -4.46 -2.07
N PHE A 248 4.88 -3.76 -3.05
CA PHE A 248 4.24 -2.77 -3.90
C PHE A 248 3.66 -3.36 -5.18
N LEU A 249 3.04 -4.55 -5.13
CA LEU A 249 2.36 -5.10 -6.29
C LEU A 249 1.18 -4.24 -6.77
N GLU A 250 0.62 -3.38 -5.90
CA GLU A 250 -0.29 -2.29 -6.31
C GLU A 250 0.40 -1.22 -7.20
N LEU A 251 1.73 -1.17 -7.17
CA LEU A 251 2.59 -0.27 -7.93
C LEU A 251 3.46 -0.99 -8.98
N GLN A 252 3.47 -2.33 -9.07
CA GLN A 252 4.46 -3.03 -9.95
C GLN A 252 4.28 -2.72 -11.43
N GLU A 253 3.04 -2.55 -11.87
CA GLU A 253 2.73 -2.19 -13.26
C GLU A 253 2.60 -0.68 -13.47
N ILE A 254 2.67 0.06 -12.35
CA ILE A 254 3.02 1.46 -12.31
C ILE A 254 4.55 1.50 -12.38
N LYS A 255 5.17 1.49 -13.56
CA LYS A 255 6.63 1.63 -13.69
C LYS A 255 7.12 2.93 -13.00
N PHE A 256 7.36 2.87 -11.69
CA PHE A 256 7.70 3.96 -10.78
C PHE A 256 6.96 5.30 -11.01
N GLU A 257 5.63 5.27 -11.08
CA GLU A 257 4.79 6.48 -10.96
C GLU A 257 4.16 6.61 -9.56
N PHE A 258 4.72 5.95 -8.54
CA PHE A 258 4.33 6.20 -7.14
C PHE A 258 4.38 7.70 -6.79
N GLN A 259 5.36 8.40 -7.36
CA GLN A 259 5.53 9.85 -7.28
C GLN A 259 4.36 10.65 -7.86
N ILE A 260 3.55 10.05 -8.74
CA ILE A 260 2.31 10.67 -9.24
C ILE A 260 1.24 10.70 -8.13
N MET A 261 1.21 9.69 -7.26
CA MET A 261 0.17 9.53 -6.24
C MET A 261 0.58 10.03 -4.85
N TYR A 262 1.87 10.02 -4.56
CA TYR A 262 2.42 10.32 -3.26
C TYR A 262 3.68 11.17 -3.42
N THR A 263 3.69 12.30 -2.73
CA THR A 263 4.85 13.21 -2.71
C THR A 263 5.89 12.76 -1.70
N LYS A 264 5.48 11.96 -0.70
CA LYS A 264 6.35 11.47 0.37
C LYS A 264 6.13 10.00 0.67
N ILE A 265 7.18 9.36 1.18
CA ILE A 265 7.13 7.98 1.65
C ILE A 265 7.89 7.84 2.97
N GLY A 266 7.25 7.18 3.95
CA GLY A 266 7.74 7.03 5.30
C GLY A 266 8.10 5.59 5.63
N PHE A 267 9.23 5.37 6.29
CA PHE A 267 9.71 4.05 6.71
C PHE A 267 10.04 4.04 8.21
N PRO A 268 9.27 3.32 9.03
CA PRO A 268 9.70 2.93 10.36
C PRO A 268 10.78 1.84 10.24
N ILE A 269 11.94 2.08 10.85
CA ILE A 269 13.12 1.23 10.76
C ILE A 269 13.43 0.60 12.10
N ASN A 270 13.58 -0.71 12.12
CA ASN A 270 14.09 -1.45 13.26
C ASN A 270 15.61 -1.63 13.13
N SER A 271 16.38 -0.87 13.89
CA SER A 271 17.83 -1.04 13.95
C SER A 271 18.19 -2.17 14.90
N ASN A 272 18.66 -3.29 14.34
CA ASN A 272 19.21 -4.44 15.06
C ASN A 272 18.30 -5.05 16.14
N ASN A 273 16.96 -4.91 16.04
CA ASN A 273 16.00 -5.34 17.06
C ASN A 273 16.16 -4.64 18.42
N VAL A 274 16.82 -3.47 18.45
CA VAL A 274 17.11 -2.73 19.69
C VAL A 274 16.53 -1.32 19.68
N HIS A 275 16.37 -0.72 18.49
CA HIS A 275 15.96 0.68 18.39
C HIS A 275 15.06 0.93 17.19
N TRP A 276 14.09 1.83 17.37
CA TRP A 276 13.18 2.29 16.34
C TRP A 276 13.50 3.73 15.95
N TYR A 277 13.61 3.98 14.65
CA TYR A 277 13.69 5.34 14.11
C TYR A 277 12.85 5.43 12.83
N PHE A 278 12.67 6.64 12.30
CA PHE A 278 11.81 6.87 11.14
C PHE A 278 12.53 7.68 10.06
N LEU A 279 12.34 7.26 8.81
CA LEU A 279 12.83 7.95 7.62
C LEU A 279 11.65 8.47 6.81
N LEU A 280 11.60 9.77 6.53
CA LEU A 280 10.60 10.38 5.66
C LEU A 280 11.28 10.95 4.42
N PHE A 281 11.08 10.29 3.28
CA PHE A 281 11.56 10.77 2.00
C PHE A 281 10.54 11.72 1.36
N ASP A 282 10.98 12.91 0.98
CA ASP A 282 10.27 13.85 0.11
C ASP A 282 10.76 13.64 -1.32
N LEU A 283 9.94 12.97 -2.13
CA LEU A 283 10.31 12.53 -3.47
C LEU A 283 10.39 13.70 -4.45
N GLU A 284 9.61 14.76 -4.24
CA GLU A 284 9.64 15.96 -5.07
C GLU A 284 10.90 16.78 -4.81
N LYS A 285 11.32 16.87 -3.54
CA LYS A 285 12.50 17.66 -3.14
C LYS A 285 13.80 16.88 -3.17
N ASN A 286 13.73 15.55 -3.35
CA ASN A 286 14.87 14.65 -3.17
C ASN A 286 15.56 14.86 -1.80
N GLU A 287 14.74 14.92 -0.75
CA GLU A 287 15.17 15.11 0.64
C GLU A 287 14.76 13.91 1.48
N VAL A 288 15.53 13.63 2.53
CA VAL A 288 15.17 12.66 3.57
C VAL A 288 15.27 13.33 4.94
N GLU A 289 14.19 13.24 5.70
CA GLU A 289 14.12 13.66 7.09
C GLU A 289 14.22 12.43 7.99
N ILE A 290 15.18 12.46 8.91
CA ILE A 290 15.44 11.40 9.87
C ILE A 290 14.86 11.84 11.22
N TYR A 291 13.95 11.05 11.76
CA TYR A 291 13.46 11.19 13.12
C TYR A 291 13.99 10.05 13.99
N ASP A 292 14.72 10.41 15.03
CA ASP A 292 15.34 9.48 15.98
C ASP A 292 15.25 10.08 17.39
N SER A 293 14.58 9.37 18.30
CA SER A 293 14.33 9.82 19.67
C SER A 293 15.53 9.67 20.61
N LEU A 294 16.59 8.93 20.25
CA LEU A 294 17.80 8.73 21.07
C LEU A 294 18.93 9.74 20.79
N SER A 295 18.58 10.86 20.16
CA SER A 295 19.50 11.78 19.47
C SER A 295 20.15 11.11 18.24
N PRO A 296 20.14 11.77 17.08
CA PRO A 296 20.55 11.14 15.82
C PRO A 296 22.01 10.70 15.80
N LYS A 297 22.26 9.42 15.50
CA LYS A 297 23.60 8.87 15.25
C LYS A 297 23.78 8.57 13.75
N PRO A 298 24.43 9.48 12.98
CA PRO A 298 24.44 9.43 11.52
C PRO A 298 24.90 8.08 10.96
N TYR A 299 25.91 7.46 11.56
CA TYR A 299 26.53 6.24 11.03
C TYR A 299 25.62 5.02 11.03
N SER A 300 24.71 4.91 12.01
CA SER A 300 23.84 3.74 12.15
C SER A 300 22.76 3.64 11.07
N GLN A 301 22.49 4.75 10.37
CA GLN A 301 21.37 4.89 9.43
C GLN A 301 21.83 4.89 7.97
N ILE A 302 23.14 5.02 7.69
CA ILE A 302 23.69 5.18 6.33
C ILE A 302 23.32 4.00 5.42
N LEU A 303 23.38 2.77 5.93
CA LEU A 303 23.08 1.59 5.13
C LEU A 303 21.61 1.61 4.70
N ASP A 304 20.69 1.76 5.65
CA ASP A 304 19.25 1.83 5.37
C ASP A 304 18.91 2.98 4.41
N LEU A 305 19.51 4.16 4.61
CA LEU A 305 19.36 5.31 3.72
C LEU A 305 19.82 4.99 2.30
N LYS A 306 21.00 4.38 2.12
CA LYS A 306 21.53 4.03 0.80
C LYS A 306 20.59 3.06 0.08
N ILE A 307 20.18 2.00 0.78
CA ILE A 307 19.33 0.95 0.23
C ILE A 307 17.98 1.52 -0.19
N ILE A 308 17.31 2.25 0.71
CA ILE A 308 15.99 2.80 0.45
C ILE A 308 16.05 3.87 -0.65
N SER A 309 17.09 4.71 -0.66
CA SER A 309 17.27 5.71 -1.73
C SER A 309 17.40 5.04 -3.09
N GLU A 310 18.16 3.95 -3.19
CA GLU A 310 18.34 3.22 -4.44
C GLU A 310 17.05 2.50 -4.87
N LEU A 311 16.30 1.91 -3.93
CA LEU A 311 14.96 1.33 -4.18
C LEU A 311 13.96 2.39 -4.68
N LEU A 312 14.06 3.63 -4.19
CA LEU A 312 13.24 4.76 -4.62
C LEU A 312 13.79 5.49 -5.85
N MET A 313 14.91 5.01 -6.41
CA MET A 313 15.61 5.65 -7.54
C MET A 313 16.04 7.11 -7.25
N LEU A 314 16.28 7.44 -5.99
CA LEU A 314 16.72 8.76 -5.54
C LEU A 314 18.24 8.87 -5.63
N LYS A 315 18.74 9.85 -6.39
CA LYS A 315 20.17 10.13 -6.52
C LYS A 315 20.59 11.10 -5.43
N SER A 316 21.35 10.62 -4.45
CA SER A 316 21.98 11.42 -3.39
C SER A 316 21.01 12.39 -2.69
N PRO A 317 19.96 11.89 -2.02
CA PRO A 317 18.99 12.75 -1.36
C PRO A 317 19.65 13.58 -0.26
N LYS A 318 19.21 14.83 -0.10
CA LYS A 318 19.69 15.71 0.96
C LYS A 318 19.14 15.25 2.31
N ILE A 319 20.04 14.96 3.23
CA ILE A 319 19.72 14.45 4.57
C ILE A 319 19.48 15.60 5.53
N SER A 320 18.41 15.51 6.31
CA SER A 320 18.11 16.40 7.42
C SER A 320 17.68 15.60 8.64
N PHE A 321 17.99 16.10 9.83
CA PHE A 321 17.52 15.54 11.08
C PHE A 321 16.37 16.38 11.60
N ASN A 322 15.26 15.72 11.93
CA ASN A 322 14.12 16.39 12.52
C ASN A 322 14.53 17.00 13.86
N LYS A 323 14.21 18.29 14.05
CA LYS A 323 14.57 19.05 15.24
C LYS A 323 13.49 19.05 16.32
N ASN A 324 12.43 18.24 16.20
CA ASN A 324 11.41 18.21 17.24
C ASN A 324 12.02 17.60 18.51
N ASN A 325 11.90 18.35 19.62
CA ASN A 325 12.74 18.22 20.81
C ASN A 325 12.36 17.09 21.80
N TYR A 326 11.57 16.10 21.38
CA TYR A 326 11.15 15.04 22.30
C TYR A 326 12.12 13.87 22.23
N GLU A 327 13.25 14.04 22.91
CA GLU A 327 14.16 12.93 23.21
C GLU A 327 13.48 11.96 24.18
N GLN A 328 13.62 10.67 23.90
CA GLN A 328 13.14 9.65 24.83
C GLN A 328 13.99 9.68 26.11
N LYS A 329 13.36 9.43 27.26
CA LYS A 329 14.01 9.44 28.57
C LYS A 329 14.16 8.04 29.18
N ASP A 330 13.81 7.03 28.39
CA ASP A 330 13.78 5.62 28.79
C ASP A 330 14.32 4.73 27.66
N SER A 331 14.39 3.43 27.90
CA SER A 331 14.96 2.45 26.97
C SER A 331 13.94 1.76 26.07
N TYR A 332 12.63 2.05 26.20
CA TYR A 332 11.57 1.29 25.55
C TYR A 332 10.63 2.11 24.65
N SER A 333 10.63 3.44 24.78
CA SER A 333 9.63 4.29 24.16
C SER A 333 9.92 4.68 22.71
N CYS A 334 11.07 4.30 22.15
CA CYS A 334 11.47 4.62 20.75
C CYS A 334 10.38 4.29 19.72
N GLY A 335 9.71 3.13 19.86
CA GLY A 335 8.61 2.74 18.98
C GLY A 335 7.40 3.69 19.08
N TYR A 336 7.04 4.14 20.29
CA TYR A 336 5.92 5.07 20.50
C TYR A 336 6.24 6.44 19.93
N HIS A 337 7.49 6.91 20.08
CA HIS A 337 7.99 8.12 19.44
C HIS A 337 7.88 8.05 17.91
N VAL A 338 8.27 6.93 17.31
CA VAL A 338 8.11 6.69 15.85
C VAL A 338 6.64 6.71 15.45
N CYS A 339 5.75 6.02 16.17
CA CYS A 339 4.31 6.06 15.91
C CYS A 339 3.74 7.49 16.01
N HIS A 340 4.13 8.24 17.04
CA HIS A 340 3.69 9.63 17.19
C HIS A 340 4.18 10.51 16.04
N PHE A 341 5.43 10.35 15.60
CA PHE A 341 5.96 11.11 14.47
C PHE A 341 5.24 10.76 13.16
N MET A 342 4.89 9.48 12.94
CA MET A 342 4.04 9.08 11.81
C MET A 342 2.67 9.75 11.86
N LYS A 343 2.03 9.80 13.03
CA LYS A 343 0.75 10.49 13.25
C LYS A 343 0.87 11.97 12.92
N PHE A 344 1.88 12.64 13.45
CA PHE A 344 2.15 14.05 13.19
C PHE A 344 2.33 14.33 11.69
N CYS A 345 3.15 13.54 11.01
CA CYS A 345 3.35 13.66 9.56
C CYS A 345 2.04 13.45 8.79
N HIS A 346 1.25 12.45 9.20
CA HIS A 346 -0.06 12.19 8.63
C HIS A 346 -1.03 13.37 8.82
N GLU A 347 -1.11 13.96 10.01
CA GLU A 347 -2.04 15.07 10.27
C GLU A 347 -1.61 16.36 9.56
N LYS A 348 -0.29 16.63 9.55
CA LYS A 348 0.31 17.79 8.88
C LYS A 348 0.09 17.82 7.37
N GLN A 349 -0.19 16.67 6.73
CA GLN A 349 -0.54 16.66 5.31
C GLN A 349 -1.91 17.35 5.04
N PHE A 350 -2.78 17.41 6.05
CA PHE A 350 -4.13 17.98 5.97
C PHE A 350 -4.29 19.31 6.70
N GLN A 351 -3.36 19.65 7.61
CA GLN A 351 -3.42 20.85 8.45
C GLN A 351 -2.06 21.57 8.44
N LYS A 352 -2.06 22.88 8.17
CA LYS A 352 -0.82 23.66 8.05
C LYS A 352 -0.14 23.93 9.40
N ASP A 353 -0.94 24.25 10.41
CA ASP A 353 -0.48 24.68 11.72
C ASP A 353 -0.78 23.57 12.73
N LEU A 354 0.14 22.60 12.81
CA LEU A 354 0.08 21.51 13.77
C LEU A 354 1.33 21.53 14.63
N ASP A 355 1.13 21.65 15.94
CA ASP A 355 2.20 21.58 16.93
C ASP A 355 2.57 20.12 17.21
N TYR A 356 3.86 19.87 17.34
CA TYR A 356 4.37 18.56 17.75
C TYR A 356 4.34 18.46 19.28
N GLN A 357 3.43 17.66 19.83
CA GLN A 357 3.28 17.44 21.27
C GLN A 357 3.20 15.94 21.57
N TYR A 358 4.32 15.36 21.99
CA TYR A 358 4.40 13.94 22.30
C TYR A 358 3.73 13.62 23.65
N ASP A 359 2.79 12.68 23.63
CA ASP A 359 2.19 12.05 24.81
C ASP A 359 2.18 10.53 24.61
N GLU A 360 3.01 9.83 25.39
CA GLU A 360 3.10 8.36 25.35
C GLU A 360 1.78 7.68 25.73
N ASN A 361 1.07 8.19 26.74
CA ASN A 361 -0.18 7.59 27.21
C ASN A 361 -1.25 7.70 26.12
N GLN A 362 -1.33 8.85 25.46
CA GLN A 362 -2.22 9.03 24.31
C GLN A 362 -1.85 8.05 23.19
N MET A 363 -0.57 7.90 22.87
CA MET A 363 -0.13 6.96 21.84
C MET A 363 -0.45 5.51 22.19
N ARG A 364 -0.31 5.09 23.45
CA ARG A 364 -0.72 3.77 23.92
C ARG A 364 -2.20 3.52 23.69
N LEU A 365 -3.05 4.50 24.02
CA LEU A 365 -4.50 4.40 23.80
C LEU A 365 -4.84 4.27 22.31
N ILE A 366 -4.21 5.08 21.46
CA ILE A 366 -4.39 5.02 20.00
C ILE A 366 -3.99 3.64 19.47
N LEU A 367 -2.80 3.16 19.82
CA LEU A 367 -2.31 1.85 19.35
C LEU A 367 -3.20 0.70 19.85
N LYS A 368 -3.68 0.80 21.09
CA LYS A 368 -4.59 -0.19 21.65
C LYS A 368 -5.92 -0.20 20.90
N GLN A 369 -6.50 0.97 20.62
CA GLN A 369 -7.73 1.08 19.85
C GLN A 369 -7.55 0.51 18.44
N VAL A 370 -6.44 0.80 17.76
CA VAL A 370 -6.17 0.25 16.43
C VAL A 370 -6.14 -1.27 16.44
N ILE A 371 -5.57 -1.89 17.48
CA ILE A 371 -5.56 -3.35 17.61
C ILE A 371 -6.95 -3.90 17.96
N GLU A 372 -7.69 -3.26 18.88
CA GLU A 372 -9.01 -3.74 19.33
C GLU A 372 -10.10 -3.55 18.25
N ASP A 373 -10.04 -2.47 17.48
CA ASP A 373 -10.93 -2.22 16.34
C ASP A 373 -10.72 -3.27 15.23
N GLU A 374 -9.61 -4.01 15.21
CA GLU A 374 -9.35 -5.11 14.27
C GLU A 374 -9.94 -6.46 14.70
N GLU A 375 -10.33 -6.64 15.97
CA GLU A 375 -10.95 -7.88 16.47
C GLU A 375 -12.48 -7.92 16.25
N ASN A 376 -13.09 -6.78 15.93
CA ASN A 376 -14.53 -6.62 15.61
C ASN A 376 -14.74 -6.34 14.11
#